data_AF-A0A5P9WWX1-F1
#
_entry.id   AF-A0A5P9WWX1-F1
#
_cell.length_a   1.000
_cell.length_b   1.000
_cell.length_c   1.000
_cell.angle_alpha   90.00
_cell.angle_beta   90.00
_cell.angle_gamma   90.00
#
_symmetry.space_group_name_H-M   'P 1'
#
loop_
_entity.id
_entity.type
_entity.pdbx_description
1 polymer ?
#
loop_
_entity_poly.entity_id
_entity_poly.type
_entity_poly.pdbx_seq_one_letter_code
_entity_poly.pdbx_strand_id
1 'polypeptide(L)'
;MLTVVLLSAVGVLLLGACGTLRAGSDGAATATEPTDPTESTRWQTFAPIGVTAARLAGDRRTLSVDVEVPGPGKTCARGLKAVVTDTSDRTVWVQVTYSAPAGDTPRADCRTTATATAEVRLPSPLGHRVLSVDNFTAFTADDAAPPHLRLCGELGCHPAPTGCTPASYDQAVTALDVPNHTSRGDEHCDGKWLVFDVSSRMGPACPEGAGPGCGASLDDRWFFRAEKSGWNPIARGTKGGCTDVHAIEPAFPSALCADLPPLKRSN
;
A
#
# COMPACT_ATOMS: atom_id res chain seq x y z
N MET A 1 26.02 -36.55 -33.60
CA MET A 1 26.79 -35.93 -34.70
C MET A 1 27.90 -35.11 -34.07
N LEU A 2 29.12 -35.46 -34.45
CA LEU A 2 30.38 -34.95 -33.94
C LEU A 2 30.83 -33.81 -34.87
N THR A 3 31.23 -32.65 -34.33
CA THR A 3 32.19 -31.77 -35.02
C THR A 3 33.04 -31.03 -34.00
N VAL A 4 34.33 -31.05 -34.31
CA VAL A 4 35.50 -30.85 -33.46
C VAL A 4 36.17 -29.53 -33.85
N VAL A 5 36.43 -28.69 -32.84
CA VAL A 5 37.67 -27.97 -32.48
C VAL A 5 38.39 -27.08 -33.51
N LEU A 6 38.77 -25.85 -33.06
CA LEU A 6 40.14 -25.27 -33.09
C LEU A 6 40.10 -23.89 -32.37
N LEU A 7 40.54 -23.78 -31.11
CA LEU A 7 41.91 -23.46 -30.64
C LEU A 7 42.42 -22.07 -31.05
N SER A 8 42.60 -21.19 -30.05
CA SER A 8 43.73 -20.25 -29.96
C SER A 8 43.92 -19.85 -28.50
N ALA A 9 45.09 -20.17 -27.97
CA ALA A 9 45.53 -19.95 -26.60
C ALA A 9 46.73 -18.99 -26.59
N VAL A 10 46.73 -18.00 -25.70
CA VAL A 10 47.89 -17.33 -25.08
C VAL A 10 47.34 -16.73 -23.77
N GLY A 11 47.79 -16.97 -22.54
CA GLY A 11 49.08 -17.43 -22.02
C GLY A 11 49.74 -16.30 -21.22
N VAL A 12 50.22 -16.60 -20.00
CA VAL A 12 51.03 -15.78 -19.05
C VAL A 12 50.20 -15.14 -17.91
N LEU A 13 50.05 -15.80 -16.74
CA LEU A 13 50.95 -15.86 -15.56
C LEU A 13 51.16 -14.50 -14.87
N LEU A 14 50.72 -14.39 -13.60
CA LEU A 14 51.53 -13.87 -12.49
C LEU A 14 50.96 -14.37 -11.15
N LEU A 15 51.78 -15.21 -10.50
CA LEU A 15 51.66 -15.70 -9.13
C LEU A 15 51.99 -14.60 -8.11
N GLY A 16 51.32 -14.67 -6.97
CA GLY A 16 51.93 -14.54 -5.64
C GLY A 16 52.38 -13.16 -5.16
N ALA A 17 51.80 -12.69 -4.05
CA ALA A 17 52.56 -12.45 -2.81
C ALA A 17 51.62 -12.03 -1.66
N CYS A 18 51.50 -12.91 -0.65
CA CYS A 18 51.48 -12.46 0.74
C CYS A 18 52.76 -11.67 1.00
N GLY A 19 52.65 -10.47 1.55
CA GLY A 19 53.79 -9.58 1.80
C GLY A 19 53.62 -8.73 3.04
N THR A 20 53.90 -9.36 4.19
CA THR A 20 54.52 -8.82 5.41
C THR A 20 54.34 -7.34 5.79
N LEU A 21 53.67 -7.14 6.92
CA LEU A 21 53.88 -6.02 7.85
C LEU A 21 55.38 -5.71 8.00
N ARG A 22 55.80 -4.49 7.65
CA ARG A 22 57.03 -3.91 8.16
C ARG A 22 56.71 -3.13 9.43
N ALA A 23 57.21 -3.64 10.55
CA ALA A 23 57.46 -2.84 11.74
C ALA A 23 58.65 -1.92 11.45
N GLY A 24 58.41 -0.61 11.46
CA GLY A 24 59.44 0.40 11.57
C GLY A 24 59.23 1.12 12.90
N SER A 25 60.13 0.89 13.84
CA SER A 25 60.16 1.59 15.12
C SER A 25 60.98 2.88 14.99
N ASP A 26 60.53 3.87 15.74
CA ASP A 26 61.27 5.00 16.33
C ASP A 26 61.42 6.30 15.54
N GLY A 27 60.73 7.32 16.04
CA GLY A 27 61.35 8.63 16.29
C GLY A 27 60.74 9.82 15.57
N ALA A 28 59.76 10.49 16.20
CA ALA A 28 59.76 11.94 16.47
C ALA A 28 58.32 12.43 16.69
N ALA A 29 58.09 13.05 17.84
CA ALA A 29 56.87 13.77 18.15
C ALA A 29 56.60 14.84 17.09
N THR A 30 55.42 14.82 16.48
CA THR A 30 54.87 15.99 15.79
C THR A 30 53.38 16.04 16.08
N ALA A 31 52.97 17.19 16.61
CA ALA A 31 51.64 17.63 17.00
C ALA A 31 50.46 16.74 16.60
N THR A 32 49.70 16.29 17.61
CA THR A 32 48.30 15.93 17.45
C THR A 32 47.53 17.17 16.99
N GLU A 33 47.35 17.32 15.68
CA GLU A 33 46.27 18.15 15.16
C GLU A 33 44.95 17.58 15.72
N PRO A 34 44.01 18.42 16.20
CA PRO A 34 42.68 17.95 16.48
C PRO A 34 42.10 17.45 15.15
N THR A 35 42.04 16.14 14.97
CA THR A 35 41.16 15.56 13.97
C THR A 35 39.76 15.79 14.50
N ASP A 36 39.19 16.95 14.20
CA ASP A 36 37.74 17.13 14.23
C ASP A 36 37.19 16.06 13.28
N PRO A 37 36.48 15.02 13.76
CA PRO A 37 35.61 14.29 12.86
C PRO A 37 34.42 15.22 12.67
N THR A 38 34.58 16.24 11.83
CA THR A 38 33.42 16.77 11.14
C THR A 38 33.04 15.68 10.15
N GLU A 39 32.44 14.58 10.64
CA GLU A 39 31.73 13.65 9.80
C GLU A 39 30.71 14.51 9.07
N SER A 40 31.04 14.85 7.82
CA SER A 40 30.15 15.58 6.95
C SER A 40 28.85 14.80 6.94
N THR A 41 27.78 15.41 7.46
CA THR A 41 26.47 14.77 7.53
C THR A 41 26.17 14.12 6.19
N ARG A 42 26.15 12.79 6.14
CA ARG A 42 25.90 12.08 4.90
C ARG A 42 24.43 12.24 4.56
N TRP A 43 24.13 12.77 3.38
CA TRP A 43 22.74 12.86 2.91
C TRP A 43 22.42 11.67 2.03
N GLN A 44 21.27 11.04 2.27
CA GLN A 44 20.74 9.96 1.45
C GLN A 44 19.36 10.32 0.92
N THR A 45 18.99 9.70 -0.20
CA THR A 45 17.67 9.89 -0.83
C THR A 45 16.69 8.85 -0.30
N PHE A 46 15.49 9.32 0.05
CA PHE A 46 14.41 8.53 0.61
C PHE A 46 13.12 8.77 -0.17
N ALA A 47 12.22 7.79 -0.12
CA ALA A 47 10.80 7.99 -0.43
C ALA A 47 10.15 8.81 0.71
N PRO A 48 9.06 9.54 0.45
CA PRO A 48 8.30 10.23 1.50
C PRO A 48 7.81 9.27 2.58
N ILE A 49 7.54 9.81 3.77
CA ILE A 49 6.95 9.05 4.90
C ILE A 49 5.52 8.63 4.56
N GLY A 50 4.78 9.51 3.88
CA GLY A 50 3.43 9.28 3.38
C GLY A 50 3.09 10.25 2.27
N VAL A 51 2.11 9.89 1.45
CA VAL A 51 1.55 10.74 0.39
C VAL A 51 0.11 11.08 0.80
N THR A 52 -0.19 12.36 0.97
CA THR A 52 -1.44 12.80 1.63
C THR A 52 -2.44 13.38 0.66
N ALA A 53 -2.01 13.96 -0.46
CA ALA A 53 -2.90 14.48 -1.48
C ALA A 53 -2.21 14.60 -2.84
N ALA A 54 -3.02 14.62 -3.89
CA ALA A 54 -2.58 15.02 -5.22
C ALA A 54 -3.58 16.02 -5.83
N ARG A 55 -3.06 17.00 -6.56
CA ARG A 55 -3.84 18.03 -7.25
C ARG A 55 -3.37 18.11 -8.70
N LEU A 56 -4.31 18.33 -9.60
CA LEU A 56 -4.07 18.51 -11.03
C LEU A 56 -4.50 19.92 -11.44
N ALA A 57 -3.55 20.70 -11.95
CA ALA A 57 -3.82 22.06 -12.40
C ALA A 57 -4.77 22.10 -13.61
N GLY A 58 -5.29 23.28 -13.92
CA GLY A 58 -6.24 23.49 -15.02
C GLY A 58 -5.69 23.12 -16.41
N ASP A 59 -4.37 23.07 -16.58
CA ASP A 59 -3.71 22.58 -17.80
C ASP A 59 -3.74 21.05 -17.95
N ARG A 60 -4.34 20.35 -16.99
CA ARG A 60 -4.54 18.90 -16.91
C ARG A 60 -3.25 18.09 -16.92
N ARG A 61 -2.10 18.71 -16.71
CA ARG A 61 -0.77 18.10 -16.86
C ARG A 61 0.20 18.49 -15.75
N THR A 62 -0.02 19.59 -15.03
CA THR A 62 0.81 19.95 -13.88
C THR A 62 0.22 19.32 -12.63
N LEU A 63 0.95 18.36 -12.06
CA LEU A 63 0.60 17.69 -10.81
C LEU A 63 1.36 18.32 -9.65
N SER A 64 0.65 18.53 -8.55
CA SER A 64 1.23 18.81 -7.24
C SER A 64 0.89 17.66 -6.30
N VAL A 65 1.90 17.06 -5.68
CA VAL A 65 1.76 15.93 -4.75
C VAL A 65 2.20 16.38 -3.36
N ASP A 66 1.30 16.32 -2.40
CA ASP A 66 1.59 16.59 -1.00
C ASP A 66 2.09 15.32 -0.33
N VAL A 67 3.22 15.45 0.35
CA VAL A 67 3.90 14.35 1.02
C VAL A 67 4.37 14.75 2.41
N GLU A 68 4.61 13.76 3.25
CA GLU A 68 5.20 13.93 4.56
C GLU A 68 6.71 13.70 4.51
N VAL A 69 7.47 14.62 5.09
CA VAL A 69 8.93 14.55 5.23
C VAL A 69 9.35 14.82 6.68
N PRO A 70 10.57 14.42 7.10
CA PRO A 70 11.10 14.71 8.43
C PRO A 70 11.26 16.22 8.66
N GLY A 71 10.69 16.70 9.75
CA GLY A 71 10.85 18.04 10.30
C GLY A 71 10.45 19.19 9.37
N PRO A 72 10.27 20.39 9.92
CA PRO A 72 10.15 21.59 9.10
C PRO A 72 11.53 22.01 8.56
N GLY A 73 11.60 22.30 7.26
CA GLY A 73 12.74 23.01 6.66
C GLY A 73 13.89 22.15 6.13
N LYS A 74 14.82 22.83 5.46
CA LYS A 74 15.84 22.22 4.59
C LYS A 74 16.98 21.49 5.31
N THR A 75 17.05 21.59 6.63
CA THR A 75 18.06 20.92 7.46
C THR A 75 17.66 19.50 7.84
N CYS A 76 16.35 19.18 7.76
CA CYS A 76 15.82 17.84 7.99
C CYS A 76 15.52 17.11 6.68
N ALA A 77 14.90 17.80 5.72
CA ALA A 77 14.60 17.26 4.40
C ALA A 77 14.85 18.32 3.32
N ARG A 78 15.55 17.96 2.24
CA ARG A 78 15.84 18.86 1.13
C ARG A 78 15.78 18.18 -0.22
N GLY A 79 15.71 18.96 -1.29
CA GLY A 79 15.71 18.42 -2.64
C GLY A 79 14.48 17.54 -2.94
N LEU A 80 13.34 17.86 -2.34
CA LEU A 80 12.07 17.21 -2.67
C LEU A 80 11.79 17.38 -4.16
N LYS A 81 11.55 16.26 -4.86
CA LYS A 81 11.28 16.23 -6.30
C LYS A 81 10.27 15.13 -6.63
N ALA A 82 9.46 15.39 -7.64
CA ALA A 82 8.58 14.40 -8.27
C ALA A 82 9.04 14.19 -9.72
N VAL A 83 9.07 12.93 -10.16
CA VAL A 83 9.48 12.56 -11.52
C VAL A 83 8.53 11.51 -12.06
N VAL A 84 8.09 11.68 -13.32
CA VAL A 84 7.35 10.61 -14.03
C VAL A 84 8.34 9.50 -14.35
N THR A 85 8.13 8.31 -13.81
CA THR A 85 9.01 7.16 -14.01
C THR A 85 8.54 6.26 -15.14
N ASP A 86 7.23 6.16 -15.35
CA ASP A 86 6.64 5.37 -16.43
C ASP A 86 5.23 5.86 -16.78
N THR A 87 4.74 5.48 -17.96
CA THR A 87 3.37 5.75 -18.40
C THR A 87 2.81 4.61 -19.24
N SER A 88 1.53 4.32 -19.04
CA SER A 88 0.72 3.46 -19.91
C SER A 88 -0.59 4.16 -20.29
N ASP A 89 -1.42 3.46 -21.07
CA ASP A 89 -2.77 3.91 -21.40
C ASP A 89 -3.70 3.99 -20.17
N ARG A 90 -3.33 3.34 -19.06
CA ARG A 90 -4.15 3.25 -17.84
C ARG A 90 -3.56 3.95 -16.63
N THR A 91 -2.24 4.07 -16.56
CA THR A 91 -1.56 4.54 -15.35
C THR A 91 -0.38 5.45 -15.69
N VAL A 92 -0.16 6.44 -14.85
CA VAL A 92 1.04 7.27 -14.83
C VAL A 92 1.73 7.05 -13.49
N TRP A 93 2.98 6.62 -13.51
CA TRP A 93 3.78 6.41 -12.32
C TRP A 93 4.65 7.63 -12.05
N VAL A 94 4.54 8.19 -10.85
CA VAL A 94 5.31 9.34 -10.39
C VAL A 94 6.06 8.95 -9.14
N GLN A 95 7.38 9.03 -9.16
CA GLN A 95 8.19 8.84 -7.97
C GLN A 95 8.46 10.17 -7.28
N VAL A 96 8.14 10.27 -5.99
CA VAL A 96 8.52 11.39 -5.14
C VAL A 96 9.69 10.99 -4.26
N THR A 97 10.71 11.86 -4.17
CA THR A 97 11.89 11.62 -3.34
C THR A 97 12.36 12.90 -2.68
N TYR A 98 12.99 12.77 -1.51
CA TYR A 98 13.73 13.84 -0.85
C TYR A 98 15.06 13.32 -0.32
N SER A 99 15.96 14.21 0.08
CA SER A 99 17.20 13.86 0.77
C SER A 99 17.12 14.25 2.24
N ALA A 100 17.56 13.36 3.13
CA ALA A 100 17.71 13.60 4.57
C ALA A 100 19.10 13.20 5.08
N PRO A 101 19.53 13.73 6.24
CA PRO A 101 20.68 13.20 6.98
C PRO A 101 20.51 11.70 7.25
N ALA A 102 21.53 10.93 6.92
CA ALA A 102 21.65 9.52 7.25
C ALA A 102 22.37 9.36 8.59
N GLY A 103 21.87 8.44 9.43
CA GLY A 103 22.42 8.14 10.76
C GLY A 103 21.35 7.56 11.68
N ASP A 104 21.76 6.93 12.78
CA ASP A 104 20.86 6.14 13.62
C ASP A 104 19.92 6.99 14.49
N THR A 105 20.26 8.25 14.76
CA THR A 105 19.44 9.14 15.58
C THR A 105 19.23 10.49 14.92
N PRO A 106 18.01 10.80 14.43
CA PRO A 106 17.69 12.12 13.90
C PRO A 106 17.73 13.17 15.01
N ARG A 107 18.13 14.39 14.62
CA ARG A 107 18.06 15.60 15.45
C ARG A 107 16.62 15.78 15.95
N ALA A 108 16.47 16.35 17.15
CA ALA A 108 15.16 16.45 17.80
C ALA A 108 14.09 17.18 16.95
N ASP A 109 14.50 18.23 16.20
CA ASP A 109 13.66 18.99 15.28
C ASP A 109 13.23 18.20 14.03
N CYS A 110 13.94 17.11 13.69
CA CYS A 110 13.64 16.25 12.55
C CYS A 110 12.84 14.99 12.93
N ARG A 111 12.42 14.84 14.20
CA ARG A 111 11.66 13.67 14.67
C ARG A 111 10.16 13.78 14.39
N THR A 112 9.66 14.99 14.15
CA THR A 112 8.28 15.22 13.72
C THR A 112 8.18 15.16 12.20
N THR A 113 6.96 15.10 11.67
CA THR A 113 6.70 15.20 10.23
C THR A 113 6.26 16.61 9.85
N ALA A 114 6.50 16.99 8.61
CA ALA A 114 5.96 18.19 7.99
C ALA A 114 5.43 17.85 6.58
N THR A 115 4.35 18.51 6.18
CA THR A 115 3.85 18.43 4.80
C THR A 115 4.72 19.28 3.89
N ALA A 116 5.08 18.72 2.74
CA ALA A 116 5.76 19.42 1.66
C ALA A 116 5.15 19.02 0.30
N THR A 117 5.20 19.92 -0.68
CA THR A 117 4.61 19.68 -2.00
C THR A 117 5.71 19.52 -3.05
N ALA A 118 5.62 18.44 -3.82
CA ALA A 118 6.44 18.20 -5.00
C ALA A 118 5.61 18.46 -6.27
N GLU A 119 6.19 19.12 -7.27
CA GLU A 119 5.52 19.34 -8.56
C GLU A 119 6.17 18.53 -9.68
N VAL A 120 5.35 18.04 -10.60
CA VAL A 120 5.81 17.35 -11.81
C VAL A 120 4.87 17.66 -12.98
N ARG A 121 5.45 17.81 -14.16
CA ARG A 121 4.69 17.95 -15.40
C ARG A 121 4.56 16.61 -16.11
N LEU A 122 3.33 16.21 -16.36
CA LEU A 122 3.00 15.01 -17.12
C LEU A 122 3.31 15.17 -18.62
N PRO A 123 3.76 14.10 -19.30
CA PRO A 123 4.01 14.13 -20.74
C PRO A 123 2.73 14.37 -21.55
N SER A 124 1.57 13.92 -21.04
CA SER A 124 0.24 14.12 -21.61
C SER A 124 -0.81 14.36 -20.52
N PRO A 125 -1.99 14.93 -20.82
CA PRO A 125 -3.03 15.18 -19.82
C PRO A 125 -3.44 13.92 -19.05
N LEU A 126 -3.61 13.97 -17.73
CA LEU A 126 -3.88 12.78 -16.90
C LEU A 126 -5.09 11.98 -17.45
N GLY A 127 -6.18 12.66 -17.79
CA GLY A 127 -7.39 12.02 -18.32
C GLY A 127 -8.03 11.09 -17.30
N HIS A 128 -8.44 9.90 -17.74
CA HIS A 128 -8.99 8.82 -16.90
C HIS A 128 -7.91 7.90 -16.32
N ARG A 129 -6.63 8.20 -16.55
CA ARG A 129 -5.53 7.38 -16.05
C ARG A 129 -5.38 7.55 -14.55
N VAL A 130 -5.03 6.45 -13.91
CA VAL A 130 -4.64 6.42 -12.50
C VAL A 130 -3.26 7.07 -12.35
N LEU A 131 -3.12 7.94 -11.35
CA LEU A 131 -1.82 8.40 -10.87
C LEU A 131 -1.36 7.45 -9.76
N SER A 132 -0.27 6.72 -9.96
CA SER A 132 0.38 5.93 -8.91
C SER A 132 1.61 6.69 -8.43
N VAL A 133 1.67 7.00 -7.13
CA VAL A 133 2.79 7.76 -6.52
C VAL A 133 3.77 6.83 -5.82
N ASP A 134 3.26 5.72 -5.28
CA ASP A 134 4.03 4.62 -4.72
C ASP A 134 3.25 3.30 -4.91
N ASN A 135 3.70 2.22 -4.26
CA ASN A 135 3.11 0.89 -4.38
C ASN A 135 1.69 0.77 -3.81
N PHE A 136 1.29 1.67 -2.90
CA PHE A 136 0.05 1.60 -2.14
C PHE A 136 -0.84 2.83 -2.32
N THR A 137 -0.29 3.94 -2.81
CA THR A 137 -0.99 5.21 -2.98
C THR A 137 -1.25 5.49 -4.45
N ALA A 138 -2.53 5.50 -4.81
CA ALA A 138 -3.01 5.86 -6.14
C ALA A 138 -4.13 6.91 -6.06
N PHE A 139 -4.22 7.74 -7.09
CA PHE A 139 -5.24 8.79 -7.23
C PHE A 139 -5.90 8.73 -8.60
N THR A 140 -7.12 9.24 -8.69
CA THR A 140 -7.84 9.41 -9.96
C THR A 140 -8.53 10.77 -10.05
N ALA A 141 -8.66 11.29 -11.27
CA ALA A 141 -9.44 12.48 -11.56
C ALA A 141 -10.95 12.16 -11.68
N ASP A 142 -11.32 10.89 -11.84
CA ASP A 142 -12.70 10.47 -12.01
C ASP A 142 -13.49 10.62 -10.70
N ASP A 143 -14.66 11.25 -10.81
CA ASP A 143 -15.53 11.65 -9.69
C ASP A 143 -14.86 12.57 -8.66
N ALA A 144 -13.72 13.19 -8.99
CA ALA A 144 -13.02 14.11 -8.12
C ALA A 144 -13.43 15.57 -8.41
N ALA A 145 -13.53 16.40 -7.36
CA ALA A 145 -13.75 17.83 -7.51
C ALA A 145 -12.41 18.53 -7.86
N PRO A 146 -12.28 19.16 -9.04
CA PRO A 146 -11.05 19.86 -9.39
C PRO A 146 -10.70 20.98 -8.39
N PRO A 147 -9.40 21.24 -8.12
CA PRO A 147 -8.22 20.59 -8.71
C PRO A 147 -7.81 19.29 -8.01
N HIS A 148 -8.54 18.83 -7.00
CA HIS A 148 -8.17 17.68 -6.20
C HIS A 148 -8.35 16.39 -7.00
N LEU A 149 -7.40 15.47 -6.83
CA LEU A 149 -7.59 14.07 -7.23
C LEU A 149 -8.15 13.30 -6.04
N ARG A 150 -8.98 12.31 -6.34
CA ARG A 150 -9.55 11.41 -5.35
C ARG A 150 -8.55 10.29 -5.05
N LEU A 151 -8.28 10.04 -3.77
CA LEU A 151 -7.51 8.87 -3.33
C LEU A 151 -8.28 7.59 -3.68
N CYS A 152 -7.58 6.61 -4.23
CA CYS A 152 -8.15 5.32 -4.56
C CYS A 152 -8.23 4.45 -3.30
N GLY A 153 -9.30 3.66 -3.19
CA GLY A 153 -9.47 2.72 -2.09
C GLY A 153 -8.77 1.39 -2.36
N GLU A 154 -8.93 0.45 -1.43
CA GLU A 154 -8.35 -0.91 -1.53
C GLU A 154 -8.78 -1.66 -2.79
N LEU A 155 -10.00 -1.40 -3.27
CA LEU A 155 -10.55 -1.97 -4.51
C LEU A 155 -10.04 -1.26 -5.78
N GLY A 156 -9.09 -0.34 -5.64
CA GLY A 156 -8.53 0.47 -6.72
C GLY A 156 -9.32 1.75 -7.00
N CYS A 157 -8.95 2.41 -8.10
CA CYS A 157 -9.52 3.70 -8.48
C CYS A 157 -10.90 3.61 -9.17
N HIS A 158 -11.14 2.46 -9.81
CA HIS A 158 -12.32 2.15 -10.61
C HIS A 158 -12.85 0.78 -10.22
N PRO A 159 -13.35 0.65 -8.98
CA PRO A 159 -13.87 -0.61 -8.49
C PRO A 159 -15.08 -1.04 -9.35
N ALA A 160 -15.35 -2.34 -9.43
CA ALA A 160 -16.51 -2.84 -10.15
C ALA A 160 -17.81 -2.18 -9.63
N PRO A 161 -18.80 -1.92 -10.50
CA PRO A 161 -20.08 -1.42 -10.05
C PRO A 161 -20.68 -2.33 -8.98
N THR A 162 -21.25 -1.71 -7.95
CA THR A 162 -22.08 -2.41 -6.97
C THR A 162 -23.35 -2.93 -7.65
N GLY A 163 -23.77 -4.14 -7.30
CA GLY A 163 -24.96 -4.76 -7.85
C GLY A 163 -25.11 -6.22 -7.44
N CYS A 164 -26.19 -6.84 -7.86
CA CYS A 164 -26.50 -8.22 -7.49
C CYS A 164 -25.84 -9.22 -8.45
N THR A 165 -24.50 -9.26 -8.44
CA THR A 165 -23.69 -10.12 -9.30
C THR A 165 -22.53 -10.74 -8.52
N PRO A 166 -22.05 -11.95 -8.89
CA PRO A 166 -20.95 -12.60 -8.17
C PRO A 166 -19.69 -11.73 -8.04
N ALA A 167 -19.28 -11.05 -9.12
CA ALA A 167 -18.10 -10.18 -9.11
C ALA A 167 -18.24 -9.00 -8.12
N SER A 168 -19.46 -8.48 -7.96
CA SER A 168 -19.74 -7.41 -7.00
C SER A 168 -19.75 -7.92 -5.56
N TYR A 169 -20.12 -9.16 -5.33
CA TYR A 169 -20.04 -9.76 -4.00
C TYR A 169 -18.59 -10.12 -3.62
N ASP A 170 -17.76 -10.52 -4.58
CA ASP A 170 -16.32 -10.76 -4.36
C ASP A 170 -15.60 -9.47 -3.97
N GLN A 171 -16.00 -8.36 -4.60
CA GLN A 171 -15.60 -7.01 -4.19
C GLN A 171 -16.05 -6.71 -2.74
N ALA A 172 -17.27 -7.08 -2.35
CA ALA A 172 -17.75 -6.86 -0.98
C ALA A 172 -16.96 -7.69 0.06
N VAL A 173 -16.61 -8.95 -0.27
CA VAL A 173 -15.76 -9.79 0.60
C VAL A 173 -14.36 -9.20 0.75
N THR A 174 -13.78 -8.68 -0.34
CA THR A 174 -12.47 -8.01 -0.31
C THR A 174 -12.47 -6.82 0.65
N ALA A 175 -13.58 -6.09 0.76
CA ALA A 175 -13.71 -4.95 1.66
C ALA A 175 -13.83 -5.31 3.16
N LEU A 176 -13.90 -6.59 3.52
CA LEU A 176 -14.05 -7.04 4.92
C LEU A 176 -12.73 -7.33 5.64
N ASP A 177 -11.59 -7.33 4.94
CA ASP A 177 -10.28 -7.77 5.47
C ASP A 177 -10.36 -9.16 6.17
N VAL A 178 -11.08 -10.09 5.54
CA VAL A 178 -11.27 -11.46 6.04
C VAL A 178 -10.18 -12.41 5.49
N PRO A 179 -9.88 -13.52 6.19
CA PRO A 179 -8.93 -14.51 5.69
C PRO A 179 -9.24 -15.02 4.27
N ASN A 180 -8.21 -15.34 3.49
CA ASN A 180 -8.36 -15.87 2.12
C ASN A 180 -9.22 -17.15 2.01
N HIS A 181 -9.42 -17.88 3.11
CA HIS A 181 -10.20 -19.12 3.15
C HIS A 181 -11.60 -18.91 3.74
N THR A 182 -12.08 -17.67 3.78
CA THR A 182 -13.45 -17.33 4.14
C THR A 182 -14.39 -17.66 2.99
N SER A 183 -15.40 -18.47 3.26
CA SER A 183 -16.47 -18.77 2.31
C SER A 183 -17.67 -17.84 2.52
N ARG A 184 -18.38 -17.54 1.45
CA ARG A 184 -19.66 -16.81 1.48
C ARG A 184 -20.83 -17.79 1.58
N GLY A 185 -21.84 -17.43 2.36
CA GLY A 185 -23.07 -18.19 2.63
C GLY A 185 -24.29 -17.59 1.96
N ASP A 186 -25.42 -17.51 2.68
CA ASP A 186 -26.66 -16.92 2.16
C ASP A 186 -26.47 -15.44 1.78
N GLU A 187 -27.04 -15.02 0.65
CA GLU A 187 -26.86 -13.70 0.05
C GLU A 187 -28.21 -13.09 -0.35
N HIS A 188 -28.49 -11.86 0.06
CA HIS A 188 -29.66 -11.09 -0.40
C HIS A 188 -29.25 -9.67 -0.82
N CYS A 189 -29.69 -9.25 -2.01
CA CYS A 189 -29.29 -7.98 -2.62
C CYS A 189 -30.46 -7.32 -3.34
N ASP A 190 -30.57 -6.00 -3.25
CA ASP A 190 -31.52 -5.17 -4.03
C ASP A 190 -30.82 -4.18 -4.97
N GLY A 191 -29.49 -4.25 -5.06
CA GLY A 191 -28.64 -3.38 -5.88
C GLY A 191 -28.18 -2.11 -5.16
N LYS A 192 -28.82 -1.73 -4.05
CA LYS A 192 -28.39 -0.62 -3.18
C LYS A 192 -27.86 -1.11 -1.83
N TRP A 193 -28.40 -2.22 -1.36
CA TRP A 193 -28.10 -2.89 -0.12
C TRP A 193 -27.78 -4.35 -0.40
N LEU A 194 -26.90 -4.89 0.44
CA LEU A 194 -26.46 -6.27 0.38
C LEU A 194 -26.33 -6.79 1.81
N VAL A 195 -26.79 -8.00 2.03
CA VAL A 195 -26.47 -8.79 3.22
C VAL A 195 -25.96 -10.14 2.77
N PHE A 196 -24.87 -10.59 3.38
CA PHE A 196 -24.46 -11.98 3.23
C PHE A 196 -23.75 -12.49 4.48
N ASP A 197 -23.77 -13.82 4.60
CA ASP A 197 -23.05 -14.53 5.64
C ASP A 197 -21.65 -14.88 5.15
N VAL A 198 -20.67 -14.78 6.04
CA VAL A 198 -19.31 -15.28 5.83
C VAL A 198 -18.99 -16.31 6.88
N SER A 199 -18.26 -17.35 6.48
CA SER A 199 -17.76 -18.38 7.38
C SER A 199 -16.25 -18.45 7.25
N SER A 200 -15.54 -18.13 8.32
CA SER A 200 -14.09 -18.22 8.38
C SER A 200 -13.70 -19.45 9.18
N ARG A 201 -12.96 -20.38 8.58
CA ARG A 201 -12.49 -21.58 9.29
C ARG A 201 -11.47 -21.18 10.37
N MET A 202 -11.76 -21.58 11.60
CA MET A 202 -10.95 -21.30 12.78
C MET A 202 -10.51 -22.60 13.42
N GLY A 203 -9.56 -23.29 12.81
CA GLY A 203 -9.10 -24.57 13.34
C GLY A 203 -8.02 -25.22 12.48
N PRO A 204 -7.41 -26.30 12.96
CA PRO A 204 -6.47 -27.08 12.17
C PRO A 204 -7.12 -27.58 10.87
N ALA A 205 -6.31 -27.72 9.82
CA ALA A 205 -6.74 -28.27 8.54
C ALA A 205 -6.96 -29.79 8.66
N CYS A 206 -8.10 -30.19 9.19
CA CYS A 206 -8.52 -31.58 9.37
C CYS A 206 -10.00 -31.76 8.96
N PRO A 207 -10.41 -32.99 8.61
CA PRO A 207 -11.82 -33.31 8.39
C PRO A 207 -12.67 -32.98 9.62
N GLU A 208 -13.90 -32.53 9.41
CA GLU A 208 -14.85 -32.28 10.49
C GLU A 208 -14.98 -33.50 11.41
N GLY A 209 -14.92 -33.27 12.73
CA GLY A 209 -15.02 -34.34 13.72
C GLY A 209 -13.75 -35.21 13.91
N ALA A 210 -12.67 -34.97 13.15
CA ALA A 210 -11.42 -35.73 13.29
C ALA A 210 -10.62 -35.41 14.57
N GLY A 211 -10.97 -34.34 15.30
CA GLY A 211 -10.32 -33.92 16.53
C GLY A 211 -10.87 -32.59 17.06
N PRO A 212 -10.42 -32.14 18.24
CA PRO A 212 -10.86 -30.85 18.80
C PRO A 212 -10.56 -29.68 17.86
N GLY A 213 -11.55 -28.83 17.60
CA GLY A 213 -11.45 -27.68 16.70
C GLY A 213 -11.45 -28.03 15.19
N CYS A 214 -11.51 -29.31 14.82
CA CYS A 214 -11.65 -29.71 13.42
C CYS A 214 -13.05 -29.40 12.91
N GLY A 215 -13.17 -28.38 12.04
CA GLY A 215 -14.45 -27.89 11.52
C GLY A 215 -14.96 -26.63 12.22
N ALA A 216 -14.24 -26.11 13.21
CA ALA A 216 -14.60 -24.86 13.86
C ALA A 216 -14.60 -23.69 12.86
N SER A 217 -15.63 -22.86 12.95
CA SER A 217 -15.87 -21.71 12.08
C SER A 217 -16.45 -20.54 12.88
N LEU A 218 -16.04 -19.35 12.46
CA LEU A 218 -16.70 -18.12 12.85
C LEU A 218 -17.58 -17.67 11.70
N ASP A 219 -18.89 -17.75 11.95
CA ASP A 219 -19.90 -17.27 11.02
C ASP A 219 -20.31 -15.85 11.43
N ASP A 220 -20.28 -14.94 10.47
CA ASP A 220 -20.70 -13.55 10.65
C ASP A 220 -21.61 -13.12 9.52
N ARG A 221 -22.62 -12.31 9.85
CA ARG A 221 -23.48 -11.66 8.89
C ARG A 221 -23.02 -10.24 8.69
N TRP A 222 -22.72 -9.87 7.45
CA TRP A 222 -22.33 -8.53 7.07
C TRP A 222 -23.40 -7.83 6.26
N PHE A 223 -23.57 -6.54 6.52
CA PHE A 223 -24.53 -5.68 5.86
C PHE A 223 -23.78 -4.54 5.19
N PHE A 224 -24.14 -4.23 3.95
CA PHE A 224 -23.42 -3.28 3.12
C PHE A 224 -24.36 -2.28 2.47
N ARG A 225 -23.81 -1.09 2.23
CA ARG A 225 -24.40 -0.06 1.38
C ARG A 225 -23.57 0.11 0.11
N ALA A 226 -24.24 0.25 -1.02
CA ALA A 226 -23.59 0.62 -2.26
C ALA A 226 -23.08 2.07 -2.20
N GLU A 227 -21.78 2.25 -2.45
CA GLU A 227 -21.12 3.55 -2.63
C GLU A 227 -20.34 3.61 -3.95
N LYS A 228 -19.85 4.80 -4.31
CA LYS A 228 -19.04 4.99 -5.53
C LYS A 228 -17.74 4.19 -5.51
N SER A 229 -17.17 4.00 -4.32
CA SER A 229 -15.96 3.21 -4.07
C SER A 229 -16.21 1.70 -3.98
N GLY A 230 -17.47 1.26 -4.07
CA GLY A 230 -17.84 -0.14 -3.92
C GLY A 230 -18.82 -0.37 -2.79
N TRP A 231 -18.91 -1.62 -2.31
CA TRP A 231 -19.69 -1.96 -1.14
C TRP A 231 -19.00 -1.45 0.12
N ASN A 232 -19.69 -0.61 0.89
CA ASN A 232 -19.25 -0.15 2.20
C ASN A 232 -19.91 -1.01 3.30
N PRO A 233 -19.14 -1.74 4.14
CA PRO A 233 -19.69 -2.48 5.27
C PRO A 233 -20.20 -1.52 6.35
N ILE A 234 -21.47 -1.66 6.73
CA ILE A 234 -22.13 -0.77 7.69
C ILE A 234 -22.45 -1.43 9.03
N ALA A 235 -22.63 -2.76 9.04
CA ALA A 235 -22.90 -3.52 10.26
C ALA A 235 -22.40 -4.96 10.14
N ARG A 236 -22.12 -5.55 11.29
CA ARG A 236 -21.79 -6.97 11.47
C ARG A 236 -22.66 -7.54 12.58
N GLY A 237 -23.15 -8.75 12.39
CA GLY A 237 -24.05 -9.39 13.34
C GLY A 237 -24.01 -10.90 13.31
N THR A 238 -24.71 -11.50 14.27
CA THR A 238 -24.98 -12.96 14.31
C THR A 238 -26.43 -13.26 14.63
N LYS A 239 -27.24 -12.24 14.96
CA LYS A 239 -28.66 -12.44 15.24
C LYS A 239 -29.43 -12.74 13.95
N GLY A 240 -30.54 -13.46 14.10
CA GLY A 240 -31.51 -13.62 13.04
C GLY A 240 -32.25 -12.31 12.77
N GLY A 241 -32.81 -12.18 11.58
CA GLY A 241 -33.53 -10.97 11.21
C GLY A 241 -32.62 -9.77 10.94
N CYS A 242 -33.21 -8.58 11.07
CA CYS A 242 -32.57 -7.29 10.78
C CYS A 242 -32.08 -6.54 12.02
N THR A 243 -32.12 -7.17 13.20
CA THR A 243 -31.89 -6.48 14.49
C THR A 243 -30.54 -5.78 14.56
N ASP A 244 -29.46 -6.46 14.18
CA ASP A 244 -28.10 -5.90 14.31
C ASP A 244 -27.87 -4.74 13.33
N VAL A 245 -28.42 -4.81 12.11
CA VAL A 245 -28.28 -3.71 11.14
C VAL A 245 -29.18 -2.53 11.46
N HIS A 246 -30.43 -2.74 11.87
CA HIS A 246 -31.35 -1.64 12.18
C HIS A 246 -30.95 -0.84 13.42
N ALA A 247 -30.13 -1.41 14.30
CA ALA A 247 -29.52 -0.66 15.40
C ALA A 247 -28.54 0.43 14.91
N ILE A 248 -27.98 0.27 13.71
CA ILE A 248 -26.96 1.17 13.12
C ILE A 248 -27.52 1.95 11.94
N GLU A 249 -28.23 1.28 11.03
CA GLU A 249 -28.84 1.82 9.82
C GLU A 249 -30.32 1.41 9.75
N PRO A 250 -31.22 2.19 10.37
CA PRO A 250 -32.66 1.91 10.37
C PRO A 250 -33.30 1.89 8.97
N ALA A 251 -32.65 2.49 7.96
CA ALA A 251 -33.16 2.49 6.59
C ALA A 251 -32.85 1.21 5.80
N PHE A 252 -32.15 0.24 6.41
CA PHE A 252 -31.85 -1.04 5.76
C PHE A 252 -33.16 -1.80 5.43
N PRO A 253 -33.35 -2.32 4.20
CA PRO A 253 -34.60 -2.95 3.81
C PRO A 253 -34.85 -4.26 4.56
N SER A 254 -35.94 -4.33 5.33
CA SER A 254 -36.28 -5.52 6.11
C SER A 254 -36.42 -6.79 5.25
N ALA A 255 -36.86 -6.64 3.99
CA ALA A 255 -37.04 -7.76 3.06
C ALA A 255 -35.76 -8.54 2.77
N LEU A 256 -34.57 -7.94 2.97
CA LEU A 256 -33.29 -8.61 2.74
C LEU A 256 -32.86 -9.49 3.91
N CYS A 257 -33.40 -9.28 5.12
CA CYS A 257 -32.93 -9.97 6.33
C CYS A 257 -34.03 -10.58 7.20
N ALA A 258 -35.31 -10.30 6.95
CA ALA A 258 -36.41 -10.71 7.82
C ALA A 258 -36.44 -12.21 8.13
N ASP A 259 -36.17 -13.03 7.11
CA ASP A 259 -36.26 -14.49 7.20
C ASP A 259 -34.91 -15.16 7.50
N LEU A 260 -33.85 -14.37 7.71
CA LEU A 260 -32.53 -14.92 7.95
C LEU A 260 -32.41 -15.49 9.37
N PRO A 261 -31.97 -16.75 9.55
CA PRO A 261 -31.81 -17.35 10.86
C PRO A 261 -30.63 -16.73 11.63
N PRO A 262 -30.55 -16.91 12.95
CA PRO A 262 -29.35 -16.59 13.72
C PRO A 262 -28.19 -17.49 13.30
N LEU A 263 -27.00 -16.90 13.22
CA LEU A 263 -25.75 -17.61 12.93
C LEU A 263 -25.23 -18.33 14.16
N LYS A 264 -24.62 -19.49 13.93
CA LYS A 264 -23.97 -20.28 14.98
C LYS A 264 -22.49 -19.94 15.00
N ARG A 265 -21.90 -19.86 16.19
CA ARG A 265 -20.45 -19.96 16.33
C ARG A 265 -20.13 -21.40 16.71
N SER A 266 -19.24 -22.02 15.95
CA SER A 266 -18.69 -23.32 16.30
C SER A 266 -17.26 -23.12 16.83
N ASN A 267 -17.00 -23.65 18.02
CA ASN A 267 -15.68 -23.63 18.67
C ASN A 267 -15.04 -25.01 18.58
#